data_AF-A0A327WT93-F1
#
_entry.id   AF-A0A327WT93-F1
#
_cell.length_a   1.000
_cell.length_b   1.000
_cell.length_c   1.000
_cell.angle_alpha   90.00
_cell.angle_beta   90.00
_cell.angle_gamma   90.00
#
_symmetry.space_group_name_H-M   'P 1'
#
loop_
_entity.id
_entity.type
_entity.pdbx_description
1 polymer ?
#
loop_
_entity_poly.entity_id
_entity_poly.type
_entity_poly.pdbx_seq_one_letter_code
_entity_poly.pdbx_strand_id
1 'polypeptide(L)'
;MKTSVSLLFFLALIGLLANCKKQVDTPPKSTKKEFAQLALVGIINAKVSYDSTTFTHTIAVPAGVDVKSLKLAYTISEKAQISPDPTVARDYTNPVRYTVTAEDGTTQVYTVKVEEQIPPKSSEKQIVRFVFTSLNPPVIAAIDESKRTIAATVPAGVNLSALAPTIAVSPQATISPASGIAQDFTKPVNYTVTAEDGSTQVYTVSVEKK
;
A
#
# COMPACT_ATOMS: atom_id res chain seq x y z
N MET A 1 15.56 54.68 -95.90
CA MET A 1 16.95 55.19 -95.80
C MET A 1 17.56 54.58 -94.55
N LYS A 2 18.61 53.75 -94.70
CA LYS A 2 19.46 53.13 -93.65
C LYS A 2 18.81 52.03 -92.79
N THR A 3 19.39 50.88 -92.45
CA THR A 3 20.46 49.99 -92.96
C THR A 3 20.41 48.71 -92.09
N SER A 4 20.80 47.58 -92.67
CA SER A 4 21.10 46.24 -92.11
C SER A 4 21.62 46.17 -90.66
N VAL A 5 21.35 45.07 -89.94
CA VAL A 5 22.38 44.15 -89.36
C VAL A 5 21.72 42.84 -88.86
N SER A 6 22.28 41.73 -89.34
CA SER A 6 22.10 40.33 -88.93
C SER A 6 22.82 40.03 -87.62
N LEU A 7 22.24 39.23 -86.72
CA LEU A 7 23.01 38.59 -85.66
C LEU A 7 22.39 37.24 -85.24
N LEU A 8 23.04 36.16 -85.67
CA LEU A 8 22.82 34.79 -85.21
C LEU A 8 23.11 34.69 -83.71
N PHE A 9 22.16 34.22 -82.91
CA PHE A 9 22.41 33.79 -81.53
C PHE A 9 22.56 32.26 -81.48
N PHE A 10 23.75 31.85 -81.07
CA PHE A 10 24.21 30.48 -80.93
C PHE A 10 23.59 29.81 -79.69
N LEU A 11 23.23 28.55 -79.86
CA LEU A 11 22.77 27.61 -78.84
C LEU A 11 23.82 27.46 -77.72
N ALA A 12 23.42 27.61 -76.46
CA ALA A 12 24.14 27.06 -75.31
C ALA A 12 23.14 26.72 -74.19
N LEU A 13 22.42 25.61 -74.36
CA LEU A 13 21.63 25.00 -73.31
C LEU A 13 22.59 24.25 -72.36
N ILE A 14 23.09 24.95 -71.35
CA ILE A 14 23.89 24.35 -70.27
C ILE A 14 22.93 23.50 -69.44
N GLY A 15 23.00 22.18 -69.63
CA GLY A 15 22.32 21.21 -68.78
C GLY A 15 22.90 21.25 -67.37
N LEU A 16 22.18 21.91 -66.46
CA LEU A 16 22.43 21.80 -65.03
C LEU A 16 21.91 20.42 -64.59
N LEU A 17 22.79 19.42 -64.58
CA LEU A 17 22.52 18.16 -63.89
C LEU A 17 22.45 18.47 -62.39
N ALA A 18 21.25 18.74 -61.90
CA ALA A 18 20.96 18.73 -60.47
C ALA A 18 21.20 17.31 -59.97
N ASN A 19 22.40 17.07 -59.44
CA ASN A 19 22.74 15.87 -58.69
C ASN A 19 21.96 15.90 -57.36
N CYS A 20 20.69 15.53 -57.41
CA CYS A 20 19.91 15.19 -56.22
C CYS A 20 20.53 13.95 -55.58
N LYS A 21 21.55 14.14 -54.73
CA LYS A 21 21.80 13.18 -53.66
C LYS A 21 20.52 13.16 -52.84
N LYS A 22 19.71 12.10 -52.96
CA LYS A 22 18.65 11.83 -52.00
C LYS A 22 19.33 11.74 -50.64
N GLN A 23 19.21 12.80 -49.85
CA GLN A 23 19.63 12.78 -48.47
C GLN A 23 18.80 11.69 -47.82
N VAL A 24 19.46 10.63 -47.34
CA VAL A 24 18.78 9.55 -46.63
C VAL A 24 18.43 10.14 -45.28
N ASP A 25 17.29 10.82 -45.19
CA ASP A 25 16.79 11.39 -43.96
C ASP A 25 16.40 10.25 -43.03
N THR A 26 17.34 9.86 -42.17
CA THR A 26 17.06 8.92 -41.09
C THR A 26 16.08 9.56 -40.12
N PRO A 27 15.01 8.85 -39.70
CA PRO A 27 14.06 9.38 -38.72
C PRO A 27 14.76 9.86 -37.44
N PRO A 28 14.25 10.92 -36.79
CA PRO A 28 14.81 11.38 -35.52
C PRO A 28 14.71 10.27 -34.46
N LYS A 29 15.77 10.11 -33.67
CA LYS A 29 15.83 9.13 -32.58
C LYS A 29 14.88 9.53 -31.45
N SER A 30 14.25 8.55 -30.82
CA SER A 30 13.36 8.77 -29.67
C SER A 30 14.12 9.31 -28.46
N THR A 31 13.49 10.23 -27.73
CA THR A 31 13.99 10.83 -26.48
C THR A 31 13.24 10.32 -25.23
N LYS A 32 12.27 9.40 -25.40
CA LYS A 32 11.41 8.89 -24.32
C LYS A 32 12.17 7.93 -23.40
N LYS A 33 11.96 8.05 -22.08
CA LYS A 33 12.73 7.34 -21.03
C LYS A 33 11.86 6.82 -19.88
N GLU A 34 10.57 6.65 -20.13
CA GLU A 34 9.60 6.38 -19.08
C GLU A 34 9.44 4.88 -18.83
N PHE A 35 9.10 4.51 -17.59
CA PHE A 35 8.40 3.27 -17.31
C PHE A 35 6.95 3.39 -17.79
N ALA A 36 6.57 2.54 -18.74
CA ALA A 36 5.17 2.37 -19.12
C ALA A 36 4.43 1.44 -18.14
N GLN A 37 5.14 0.44 -17.61
CA GLN A 37 4.63 -0.47 -16.57
C GLN A 37 5.76 -0.89 -15.63
N LEU A 38 5.43 -1.09 -14.36
CA LEU A 38 6.33 -1.60 -13.34
C LEU A 38 5.53 -2.46 -12.36
N ALA A 39 6.06 -3.62 -12.02
CA ALA A 39 5.51 -4.56 -11.06
C ALA A 39 6.62 -5.47 -10.49
N LEU A 40 6.28 -6.28 -9.50
CA LEU A 40 7.14 -7.33 -8.97
C LEU A 40 6.72 -8.68 -9.52
N VAL A 41 7.69 -9.50 -9.91
CA VAL A 41 7.43 -10.88 -10.36
C VAL A 41 6.93 -11.71 -9.18
N GLY A 42 5.77 -12.36 -9.34
CA GLY A 42 5.23 -13.31 -8.34
C GLY A 42 4.58 -12.67 -7.11
N ILE A 43 4.50 -11.34 -7.01
CA ILE A 43 3.81 -10.66 -5.91
C ILE A 43 2.46 -10.14 -6.39
N ILE A 44 1.39 -10.76 -5.91
CA ILE A 44 0.02 -10.31 -6.16
C ILE A 44 -0.35 -9.14 -5.24
N ASN A 45 -1.23 -8.25 -5.71
CA ASN A 45 -1.73 -7.08 -4.99
C ASN A 45 -0.69 -6.03 -4.59
N ALA A 46 0.53 -6.09 -5.15
CA ALA A 46 1.48 -4.99 -5.02
C ALA A 46 0.91 -3.73 -5.68
N LYS A 47 0.96 -2.59 -4.98
CA LYS A 47 0.53 -1.30 -5.52
C LYS A 47 1.75 -0.50 -5.92
N VAL A 48 1.72 0.13 -7.09
CA VAL A 48 2.81 0.99 -7.56
C VAL A 48 2.33 2.42 -7.61
N SER A 49 3.09 3.33 -6.98
CA SER A 49 2.92 4.78 -7.12
C SER A 49 4.17 5.40 -7.72
N TYR A 50 4.04 6.60 -8.28
CA TYR A 50 5.14 7.34 -8.89
C TYR A 50 5.13 8.80 -8.44
N ASP A 51 6.28 9.27 -7.97
CA ASP A 51 6.56 10.67 -7.68
C ASP A 51 7.43 11.26 -8.79
N SER A 52 6.84 12.15 -9.58
CA SER A 52 7.51 12.80 -10.72
C SER A 52 8.55 13.85 -10.32
N THR A 53 8.54 14.33 -9.07
CA THR A 53 9.51 15.32 -8.58
C THR A 53 10.83 14.65 -8.20
N THR A 54 10.76 13.47 -7.59
CA THR A 54 11.92 12.70 -7.15
C THR A 54 12.30 11.56 -8.11
N PHE A 55 11.50 11.35 -9.16
CA PHE A 55 11.58 10.20 -10.07
C PHE A 55 11.57 8.86 -9.33
N THR A 56 10.73 8.75 -8.30
CA THR A 56 10.66 7.57 -7.42
C THR A 56 9.40 6.76 -7.71
N HIS A 57 9.58 5.48 -8.02
CA HIS A 57 8.52 4.49 -7.97
C HIS A 57 8.51 3.80 -6.60
N THR A 58 7.38 3.85 -5.90
CA THR A 58 7.18 3.11 -4.66
C THR A 58 6.29 1.90 -4.93
N ILE A 59 6.78 0.72 -4.61
CA ILE A 59 6.05 -0.54 -4.69
C ILE A 59 5.68 -0.98 -3.28
N ALA A 60 4.40 -0.86 -2.97
CA ALA A 60 3.77 -1.29 -1.74
C ALA A 60 3.49 -2.80 -1.80
N VAL A 61 4.16 -3.61 -0.97
CA VAL A 61 4.02 -5.08 -0.93
C VAL A 61 3.26 -5.56 0.31
N PRO A 62 2.53 -6.69 0.28
CA PRO A 62 1.90 -7.25 1.47
C PRO A 62 2.88 -7.55 2.61
N ALA A 63 2.36 -7.58 3.84
CA ALA A 63 3.17 -7.93 5.01
C ALA A 63 3.78 -9.35 4.90
N GLY A 64 5.04 -9.49 5.32
CA GLY A 64 5.80 -10.74 5.30
C GLY A 64 6.48 -11.09 3.96
N VAL A 65 6.38 -10.24 2.93
CA VAL A 65 7.13 -10.44 1.68
C VAL A 65 8.63 -10.28 1.92
N ASP A 66 9.43 -11.27 1.50
CA ASP A 66 10.88 -11.16 1.53
C ASP A 66 11.37 -10.19 0.44
N VAL A 67 11.79 -9.00 0.86
CA VAL A 67 12.28 -7.94 -0.04
C VAL A 67 13.73 -8.11 -0.46
N LYS A 68 14.45 -9.12 0.04
CA LYS A 68 15.89 -9.27 -0.19
C LYS A 68 16.24 -9.91 -1.53
N SER A 69 15.26 -10.51 -2.20
CA SER A 69 15.48 -11.23 -3.46
C SER A 69 14.29 -11.08 -4.40
N LEU A 70 14.04 -9.85 -4.84
CA LEU A 70 12.92 -9.52 -5.73
C LEU A 70 13.39 -9.25 -7.17
N LYS A 71 12.52 -9.56 -8.13
CA LYS A 71 12.67 -9.26 -9.57
C LYS A 71 11.57 -8.33 -10.02
N LEU A 72 11.88 -7.40 -10.93
CA LEU A 72 10.89 -6.53 -11.53
C LEU A 72 10.32 -7.14 -12.82
N ALA A 73 9.01 -7.00 -13.00
CA ALA A 73 8.35 -7.08 -14.29
C ALA A 73 8.13 -5.64 -14.78
N TYR A 74 8.55 -5.31 -16.00
CA TYR A 74 8.56 -3.93 -16.45
C TYR A 74 8.28 -3.81 -17.95
N THR A 75 7.78 -2.64 -18.33
CA THR A 75 7.74 -2.16 -19.71
C THR A 75 8.28 -0.74 -19.69
N ILE A 76 9.25 -0.43 -20.53
CA ILE A 76 9.79 0.93 -20.72
C ILE A 76 9.43 1.45 -22.10
N SER A 77 9.72 2.72 -22.35
CA SER A 77 9.58 3.35 -23.67
C SER A 77 10.22 2.52 -24.78
N GLU A 78 9.59 2.46 -25.95
CA GLU A 78 10.12 1.72 -27.10
C GLU A 78 11.56 2.15 -27.42
N LYS A 79 12.41 1.16 -27.73
CA LYS A 79 13.85 1.30 -28.01
C LYS A 79 14.71 1.84 -26.86
N ALA A 80 14.13 2.17 -25.72
CA ALA A 80 14.91 2.51 -24.54
C ALA A 80 15.61 1.27 -23.96
N GLN A 81 16.70 1.50 -23.24
CA GLN A 81 17.43 0.49 -22.49
C GLN A 81 17.41 0.83 -21.01
N ILE A 82 17.48 -0.18 -20.15
CA ILE A 82 17.49 0.00 -18.70
C ILE A 82 18.69 -0.74 -18.07
N SER A 83 19.35 -0.08 -17.12
CA SER A 83 20.46 -0.66 -16.36
C SER A 83 20.38 -0.24 -14.88
N PRO A 84 20.68 -1.13 -13.91
CA PRO A 84 20.99 -2.55 -14.09
C PRO A 84 19.78 -3.36 -14.62
N ASP A 85 20.01 -4.60 -15.05
CA ASP A 85 18.93 -5.50 -15.51
C ASP A 85 17.88 -5.71 -14.39
N PRO A 86 16.61 -5.26 -14.58
CA PRO A 86 15.57 -5.38 -13.57
C PRO A 86 15.06 -6.82 -13.35
N THR A 87 15.38 -7.76 -14.24
CA THR A 87 14.97 -9.16 -14.14
C THR A 87 15.87 -10.00 -13.23
N VAL A 88 17.03 -9.45 -12.85
CA VAL A 88 17.97 -10.07 -11.90
C VAL A 88 17.47 -9.82 -10.47
N ALA A 89 17.42 -10.89 -9.66
CA ALA A 89 16.98 -10.79 -8.28
C ALA A 89 17.89 -9.86 -7.47
N ARG A 90 17.29 -8.97 -6.68
CA ARG A 90 18.02 -7.95 -5.90
C ARG A 90 17.36 -7.70 -4.55
N ASP A 91 18.17 -7.22 -3.61
CA ASP A 91 17.72 -6.72 -2.32
C ASP A 91 17.17 -5.29 -2.44
N TYR A 92 15.92 -5.12 -2.00
CA TYR A 92 15.20 -3.84 -1.95
C TYR A 92 14.98 -3.33 -0.53
N THR A 93 15.70 -3.86 0.47
CA THR A 93 15.74 -3.31 1.83
C THR A 93 16.13 -1.82 1.81
N ASN A 94 16.96 -1.42 0.83
CA ASN A 94 17.22 -0.03 0.49
C ASN A 94 16.74 0.27 -0.94
N PRO A 95 16.39 1.53 -1.26
CA PRO A 95 15.98 1.89 -2.61
C PRO A 95 17.06 1.59 -3.66
N VAL A 96 16.64 1.08 -4.81
CA VAL A 96 17.52 0.73 -5.94
C VAL A 96 17.36 1.74 -7.06
N ARG A 97 18.46 2.21 -7.64
CA ARG A 97 18.44 3.14 -8.79
C ARG A 97 18.54 2.39 -10.12
N TYR A 98 17.70 2.79 -11.06
CA TYR A 98 17.68 2.30 -12.44
C TYR A 98 17.83 3.47 -13.41
N THR A 99 18.70 3.33 -14.40
CA THR A 99 18.91 4.32 -15.46
C THR A 99 18.21 3.86 -16.71
N VAL A 100 17.24 4.63 -17.19
CA VAL A 100 16.60 4.43 -18.50
C VAL A 100 17.30 5.34 -19.52
N THR A 101 17.80 4.74 -20.58
CA THR A 101 18.53 5.40 -21.67
C THR A 101 17.66 5.37 -22.92
N ALA A 102 17.33 6.52 -23.50
CA ALA A 102 16.56 6.59 -24.74
C ALA A 102 17.41 6.23 -25.98
N GLU A 103 16.77 6.12 -27.14
CA GLU A 103 17.43 5.82 -28.42
C GLU A 103 18.48 6.89 -28.80
N ASP A 104 18.23 8.15 -28.43
CA ASP A 104 19.15 9.27 -28.63
C ASP A 104 20.36 9.28 -27.68
N GLY A 105 20.41 8.35 -26.71
CA GLY A 105 21.47 8.21 -25.72
C GLY A 105 21.30 9.06 -24.46
N THR A 106 20.26 9.90 -24.39
CA THR A 106 19.99 10.69 -23.20
C THR A 106 19.33 9.83 -22.11
N THR A 107 19.65 10.10 -20.84
CA THR A 107 19.28 9.23 -19.71
C THR A 107 18.31 9.89 -18.72
N GLN A 108 17.57 9.08 -17.99
CA GLN A 108 16.83 9.45 -16.79
C GLN A 108 17.10 8.40 -15.71
N VAL A 109 17.36 8.84 -14.48
CA VAL A 109 17.52 7.94 -13.35
C VAL A 109 16.22 7.90 -12.55
N TYR A 110 15.75 6.69 -12.28
CA TYR A 110 14.60 6.39 -11.44
C TYR A 110 15.06 5.68 -10.17
N THR A 111 14.37 5.95 -9.08
CA THR A 111 14.55 5.20 -7.83
C THR A 111 13.37 4.27 -7.67
N VAL A 112 13.61 2.98 -7.44
CA VAL A 112 12.59 2.00 -7.07
C VAL A 112 12.73 1.70 -5.58
N LYS A 113 11.70 2.06 -4.83
CA LYS A 113 11.58 1.81 -3.39
C LYS A 113 10.52 0.72 -3.18
N VAL A 114 10.82 -0.27 -2.36
CA VAL A 114 9.82 -1.27 -1.93
C VAL A 114 9.48 -0.99 -0.48
N GLU A 115 8.19 -0.92 -0.18
CA GLU A 115 7.68 -0.65 1.17
C GLU A 115 6.66 -1.73 1.55
N GLU A 116 6.78 -2.26 2.75
CA GLU A 116 5.80 -3.19 3.29
C GLU A 116 4.52 -2.44 3.68
N GLN A 117 3.38 -2.97 3.23
CA GLN A 117 2.05 -2.51 3.62
C GLN A 117 1.66 -3.23 4.89
N ILE A 118 1.90 -2.57 6.01
CA ILE A 118 1.41 -3.01 7.31
C ILE A 118 0.07 -2.28 7.53
N PRO A 119 -1.07 -2.98 7.44
CA PRO A 119 -2.35 -2.35 7.75
C PRO A 119 -2.32 -1.80 9.19
N PRO A 120 -2.93 -0.64 9.46
CA PRO A 120 -2.99 -0.10 10.80
C PRO A 120 -3.71 -1.10 11.71
N LYS A 121 -3.11 -1.38 12.86
CA LYS A 121 -3.74 -2.21 13.90
C LYS A 121 -4.96 -1.50 14.48
N SER A 122 -6.00 -2.26 14.81
CA SER A 122 -7.18 -1.74 15.47
C SER A 122 -6.86 -1.22 16.86
N SER A 123 -7.41 -0.06 17.20
CA SER A 123 -7.34 0.55 18.53
C SER A 123 -8.61 0.33 19.37
N GLU A 124 -9.56 -0.43 18.84
CA GLU A 124 -10.83 -0.74 19.48
C GLU A 124 -10.65 -1.72 20.65
N LYS A 125 -11.18 -1.34 21.81
CA LYS A 125 -10.95 -2.03 23.10
C LYS A 125 -12.17 -1.93 24.02
N GLN A 126 -13.34 -2.18 23.44
CA GLN A 126 -14.61 -2.08 24.15
C GLN A 126 -15.09 -3.46 24.62
N ILE A 127 -15.82 -3.49 25.73
CA ILE A 127 -16.69 -4.62 26.07
C ILE A 127 -18.04 -4.35 25.41
N VAL A 128 -18.42 -5.18 24.44
CA VAL A 128 -19.67 -5.00 23.67
C VAL A 128 -20.84 -5.77 24.29
N ARG A 129 -20.55 -6.81 25.08
CA ARG A 129 -21.57 -7.58 25.80
C ARG A 129 -20.99 -8.22 27.04
N PHE A 130 -21.75 -8.18 28.12
CA PHE A 130 -21.44 -8.85 29.38
C PHE A 130 -22.71 -9.49 29.93
N VAL A 131 -22.73 -10.82 30.06
CA VAL A 131 -23.95 -11.55 30.43
C VAL A 131 -23.63 -12.76 31.32
N PHE A 132 -24.42 -12.97 32.36
CA PHE A 132 -24.41 -14.18 33.16
C PHE A 132 -25.42 -15.18 32.60
N THR A 133 -24.96 -16.02 31.67
CA THR A 133 -25.81 -16.99 30.93
C THR A 133 -26.24 -18.19 31.75
N SER A 134 -25.54 -18.50 32.84
CA SER A 134 -25.87 -19.61 33.75
C SER A 134 -27.03 -19.29 34.71
N LEU A 135 -27.51 -18.04 34.73
CA LEU A 135 -28.67 -17.63 35.52
C LEU A 135 -29.97 -17.82 34.72
N ASN A 136 -31.09 -18.03 35.42
CA ASN A 136 -32.42 -18.18 34.80
C ASN A 136 -33.42 -17.15 35.38
N PRO A 137 -33.86 -16.15 34.60
CA PRO A 137 -33.41 -15.85 33.23
C PRO A 137 -31.94 -15.35 33.19
N PRO A 138 -31.27 -15.41 32.03
CA PRO A 138 -29.94 -14.82 31.87
C PRO A 138 -29.93 -13.34 32.23
N VAL A 139 -28.92 -12.91 32.99
CA VAL A 139 -28.77 -11.51 33.40
C VAL A 139 -27.80 -10.81 32.47
N ILE A 140 -28.31 -9.85 31.69
CA ILE A 140 -27.49 -8.97 30.84
C ILE A 140 -27.08 -7.76 31.69
N ALA A 141 -25.78 -7.48 31.76
CA ALA A 141 -25.26 -6.33 32.48
C ALA A 141 -25.39 -5.05 31.63
N ALA A 142 -25.67 -3.94 32.29
CA ALA A 142 -25.65 -2.61 31.69
C ALA A 142 -24.20 -2.12 31.57
N ILE A 143 -23.81 -1.66 30.38
CA ILE A 143 -22.47 -1.15 30.10
C ILE A 143 -22.55 0.37 29.96
N ASP A 144 -21.85 1.10 30.83
CA ASP A 144 -21.63 2.54 30.71
C ASP A 144 -20.23 2.78 30.12
N GLU A 145 -20.19 2.97 28.81
CA GLU A 145 -18.96 3.17 28.06
C GLU A 145 -18.26 4.48 28.41
N SER A 146 -19.00 5.50 28.87
CA SER A 146 -18.43 6.79 29.26
C SER A 146 -17.66 6.70 30.58
N LYS A 147 -18.19 5.91 31.53
CA LYS A 147 -17.58 5.71 32.86
C LYS A 147 -16.70 4.47 32.93
N ARG A 148 -16.72 3.61 31.91
CA ARG A 148 -16.01 2.32 31.89
C ARG A 148 -16.47 1.42 33.03
N THR A 149 -17.77 1.42 33.29
CA THR A 149 -18.38 0.61 34.34
C THR A 149 -19.40 -0.34 33.76
N ILE A 150 -19.52 -1.52 34.36
CA ILE A 150 -20.53 -2.52 34.01
C ILE A 150 -21.30 -2.88 35.27
N ALA A 151 -22.63 -2.81 35.22
CA ALA A 151 -23.50 -3.07 36.37
C ALA A 151 -24.49 -4.19 36.05
N ALA A 152 -24.62 -5.16 36.96
CA ALA A 152 -25.61 -6.22 36.85
C ALA A 152 -26.38 -6.38 38.17
N THR A 153 -27.70 -6.55 38.07
CA THR A 153 -28.55 -6.89 39.20
C THR A 153 -29.00 -8.34 39.06
N VAL A 154 -28.63 -9.20 40.02
CA VAL A 154 -28.94 -10.63 40.02
C VAL A 154 -29.99 -10.98 41.09
N PRO A 155 -30.70 -12.13 41.00
CA PRO A 155 -31.61 -12.56 42.06
C PRO A 155 -30.91 -12.73 43.43
N ALA A 156 -31.61 -12.44 44.53
CA ALA A 156 -31.05 -12.43 45.89
C ALA A 156 -30.36 -13.75 46.32
N GLY A 157 -30.82 -14.90 45.80
CA GLY A 157 -30.25 -16.22 46.09
C GLY A 157 -28.95 -16.55 45.35
N VAL A 158 -28.50 -15.72 44.40
CA VAL A 158 -27.29 -15.99 43.61
C VAL A 158 -26.04 -15.87 44.49
N ASN A 159 -25.14 -16.85 44.36
CA ASN A 159 -23.81 -16.77 44.96
C ASN A 159 -22.89 -15.91 44.09
N LEU A 160 -22.40 -14.80 44.63
CA LEU A 160 -21.51 -13.87 43.91
C LEU A 160 -20.05 -14.32 43.88
N SER A 161 -19.64 -15.29 44.71
CA SER A 161 -18.23 -15.64 44.88
C SER A 161 -17.62 -16.42 43.71
N ALA A 162 -18.44 -16.91 42.78
CA ALA A 162 -17.99 -17.73 41.65
C ALA A 162 -18.96 -17.63 40.46
N LEU A 163 -19.12 -16.43 39.90
CA LEU A 163 -19.90 -16.25 38.67
C LEU A 163 -18.99 -16.20 37.44
N ALA A 164 -19.36 -16.94 36.39
CA ALA A 164 -18.66 -16.96 35.11
C ALA A 164 -19.46 -16.17 34.07
N PRO A 165 -19.08 -14.92 33.75
CA PRO A 165 -19.73 -14.15 32.69
C PRO A 165 -19.31 -14.65 31.31
N THR A 166 -20.24 -14.60 30.35
CA THR A 166 -19.91 -14.66 28.92
C THR A 166 -19.71 -13.23 28.43
N ILE A 167 -18.53 -12.94 27.89
CA ILE A 167 -18.10 -11.59 27.52
C ILE A 167 -17.73 -11.56 26.03
N ALA A 168 -18.22 -10.54 25.33
CA ALA A 168 -17.77 -10.21 23.99
C ALA A 168 -17.07 -8.84 24.01
N VAL A 169 -15.97 -8.74 23.28
CA VAL A 169 -15.17 -7.51 23.11
C VAL A 169 -15.07 -7.11 21.65
N SER A 170 -14.52 -5.92 21.38
CA SER A 170 -14.23 -5.44 20.02
C SER A 170 -13.46 -6.48 19.18
N PRO A 171 -13.64 -6.52 17.85
CA PRO A 171 -12.87 -7.40 16.97
C PRO A 171 -11.36 -7.24 17.19
N GLN A 172 -10.63 -8.36 17.15
CA GLN A 172 -9.18 -8.45 17.38
C GLN A 172 -8.70 -8.06 18.79
N ALA A 173 -9.59 -7.60 19.68
CA ALA A 173 -9.26 -7.33 21.08
C ALA A 173 -9.26 -8.63 21.90
N THR A 174 -8.53 -8.59 23.02
CA THR A 174 -8.50 -9.66 24.03
C THR A 174 -8.94 -9.10 25.38
N ILE A 175 -9.33 -9.97 26.32
CA ILE A 175 -9.80 -9.56 27.64
C ILE A 175 -9.20 -10.41 28.76
N SER A 176 -8.89 -9.77 29.89
CA SER A 176 -8.46 -10.41 31.14
C SER A 176 -9.20 -9.81 32.34
N PRO A 177 -9.83 -10.59 33.23
CA PRO A 177 -10.02 -12.04 33.15
C PRO A 177 -10.72 -12.51 31.87
N ALA A 178 -10.41 -13.72 31.42
CA ALA A 178 -10.98 -14.27 30.21
C ALA A 178 -12.48 -14.58 30.38
N SER A 179 -13.25 -14.47 29.29
CA SER A 179 -14.67 -14.86 29.26
C SER A 179 -14.85 -16.31 29.71
N GLY A 180 -15.89 -16.58 30.49
CA GLY A 180 -16.23 -17.91 31.02
C GLY A 180 -15.42 -18.32 32.25
N ILE A 181 -14.44 -17.53 32.68
CA ILE A 181 -13.72 -17.79 33.94
C ILE A 181 -14.54 -17.26 35.12
N ALA A 182 -14.75 -18.11 36.12
CA ALA A 182 -15.46 -17.73 37.34
C ALA A 182 -14.68 -16.65 38.11
N GLN A 183 -15.37 -15.62 38.57
CA GLN A 183 -14.82 -14.55 39.40
C GLN A 183 -15.68 -14.31 40.64
N ASP A 184 -15.07 -13.73 41.67
CA ASP A 184 -15.75 -13.29 42.89
C ASP A 184 -16.23 -11.84 42.74
N PHE A 185 -17.53 -11.66 42.58
CA PHE A 185 -18.20 -10.37 42.47
C PHE A 185 -18.80 -9.88 43.80
N THR A 186 -18.38 -10.42 44.94
CA THR A 186 -18.70 -9.82 46.25
C THR A 186 -18.11 -8.41 46.42
N LYS A 187 -17.13 -8.07 45.57
CA LYS A 187 -16.57 -6.74 45.38
C LYS A 187 -16.47 -6.42 43.87
N PRO A 188 -16.31 -5.15 43.48
CA PRO A 188 -16.07 -4.82 42.09
C PRO A 188 -14.85 -5.54 41.51
N VAL A 189 -14.97 -6.06 40.28
CA VAL A 189 -13.91 -6.77 39.55
C VAL A 189 -13.49 -5.98 38.33
N ASN A 190 -12.18 -5.80 38.15
CA ASN A 190 -11.65 -5.11 36.97
C ASN A 190 -11.43 -6.10 35.82
N TYR A 191 -11.86 -5.71 34.62
CA TYR A 191 -11.56 -6.39 33.37
C TYR A 191 -10.77 -5.45 32.46
N THR A 192 -9.63 -5.92 31.97
CA THR A 192 -8.78 -5.20 31.02
C THR A 192 -9.00 -5.74 29.62
N VAL A 193 -9.47 -4.88 28.72
CA VAL A 193 -9.50 -5.13 27.28
C VAL A 193 -8.21 -4.62 26.65
N THR A 194 -7.54 -5.45 25.86
CA THR A 194 -6.34 -5.07 25.10
C THR A 194 -6.66 -5.09 23.62
N ALA A 195 -6.53 -3.94 22.94
CA ALA A 195 -6.70 -3.80 21.50
C ALA A 195 -5.58 -4.50 20.72
N GLU A 196 -5.77 -4.66 19.40
CA GLU A 196 -4.75 -5.22 18.51
C GLU A 196 -3.45 -4.39 18.50
N ASP A 197 -3.58 -3.06 18.59
CA ASP A 197 -2.45 -2.13 18.70
C ASP A 197 -1.69 -2.20 20.04
N GLY A 198 -2.20 -2.97 21.01
CA GLY A 198 -1.61 -3.14 22.34
C GLY A 198 -2.07 -2.10 23.38
N SER A 199 -2.87 -1.11 22.99
CA SER A 199 -3.49 -0.18 23.93
C SER A 199 -4.55 -0.89 24.78
N THR A 200 -4.75 -0.42 26.02
CA THR A 200 -5.63 -1.09 27.00
C THR A 200 -6.73 -0.19 27.52
N GLN A 201 -7.84 -0.81 27.93
CA GLN A 201 -8.96 -0.16 28.60
C GLN A 201 -9.41 -1.03 29.76
N VAL A 202 -9.52 -0.45 30.96
CA VAL A 202 -10.04 -1.13 32.15
C VAL A 202 -11.52 -0.81 32.32
N TYR A 203 -12.32 -1.83 32.60
CA TYR A 203 -13.72 -1.74 33.00
C TYR A 203 -13.91 -2.24 34.42
N THR A 204 -14.66 -1.52 35.23
CA THR A 204 -15.02 -1.94 36.59
C THR A 204 -16.40 -2.57 36.57
N VAL A 205 -16.49 -3.87 36.88
CA VAL A 205 -17.75 -4.62 36.93
C VAL A 205 -18.25 -4.69 38.37
N SER A 206 -19.48 -4.26 38.61
CA SER A 206 -20.17 -4.37 39.90
C SER A 206 -21.44 -5.21 39.74
N VAL A 207 -21.65 -6.14 40.66
CA VAL A 207 -22.83 -7.00 40.69
C VAL A 207 -23.53 -6.82 42.03
N GLU A 208 -24.81 -6.54 41.99
CA GLU A 208 -25.65 -6.38 43.17
C GLU A 208 -26.83 -7.34 43.14
N LYS A 209 -27.41 -7.59 44.32
CA LYS A 209 -28.59 -8.42 44.46
C LYS A 209 -29.84 -7.53 44.43
N LYS A 210 -30.89 -8.02 43.77
CA LYS A 210 -32.22 -7.40 43.80
C LYS A 210 -32.84 -7.44 45.20
#